data_AF-A0A2S6AQE4-F1
#
_entry.id   AF-A0A2S6AQE4-F1
#
_cell.length_a   1.000
_cell.length_b   1.000
_cell.length_c   1.000
_cell.angle_alpha   90.00
_cell.angle_beta   90.00
_cell.angle_gamma   90.00
#
_symmetry.space_group_name_H-M   'P 1'
#
loop_
_entity.id
_entity.type
_entity.pdbx_description
1 polymer ?
#
loop_
_entity_poly.entity_id
_entity_poly.type
_entity_poly.pdbx_seq_one_letter_code
_entity_poly.pdbx_strand_id
1 'polypeptide(L)'
;MTTPATPAASRHPRKAPAPAYSDFVTFAEQWLFPFITVRLAEANREHTWTWCCQWWRHRAVSVRIAHLHRAFEAMRADKNAAGLSTLLLHHLDPHFHVILDAANGPLHRCTRTKHIGLPSLTYDLVPPGWFAPTSKSDTESSARKPFRFGHYADFVEQWLLPVTAVRIAANHREDQYTWCRRWWDHRSVAVRFAALHVVFEAARIAEDGSAMSTLFVSHIDPHFRYILDAANGPLHRCTPDHHTPETGLPTADVATNWFTPPGNSTPVEELGFGPDFRHRRQQQ
;
A
#
# COMPACT_ATOMS: atom_id res chain seq x y z
N MET A 1 44.63 34.70 9.50
CA MET A 1 44.20 34.33 8.14
C MET A 1 42.79 33.76 8.23
N THR A 2 41.79 34.57 7.95
CA THR A 2 40.38 34.16 7.95
C THR A 2 40.00 33.73 6.54
N THR A 3 39.65 32.45 6.38
CA THR A 3 39.18 31.87 5.12
C THR A 3 37.84 32.52 4.73
N PRO A 4 37.66 33.02 3.50
CA PRO A 4 36.36 33.54 3.08
C PRO A 4 35.38 32.38 2.87
N ALA A 5 34.16 32.57 3.37
CA ALA A 5 33.05 31.64 3.14
C ALA A 5 32.62 31.70 1.67
N THR A 6 32.62 30.54 1.01
CA THR A 6 32.09 30.37 -0.35
C THR A 6 30.57 30.63 -0.34
N PRO A 7 30.04 31.51 -1.19
CA PRO A 7 28.60 31.75 -1.26
C PRO A 7 27.91 30.49 -1.81
N ALA A 8 26.83 30.08 -1.14
CA ALA A 8 25.97 28.99 -1.58
C ALA A 8 25.42 29.31 -2.98
N ALA A 9 25.77 28.49 -3.96
CA ALA A 9 25.28 28.64 -5.33
C ALA A 9 23.75 28.49 -5.35
N SER A 10 23.05 29.53 -5.80
CA SER A 10 21.62 29.46 -6.09
C SER A 10 21.37 28.43 -7.20
N ARG A 11 20.79 27.28 -6.87
CA ARG A 11 20.28 26.31 -7.85
C ARG A 11 19.10 26.96 -8.57
N HIS A 12 19.31 27.48 -9.78
CA HIS A 12 18.22 27.84 -10.67
C HIS A 12 17.39 26.58 -11.00
N PRO A 13 16.06 26.68 -11.09
CA PRO A 13 15.21 25.55 -11.46
C PRO A 13 15.52 25.18 -12.92
N ARG A 14 16.23 24.06 -13.08
CA ARG A 14 16.59 23.50 -14.38
C ARG A 14 15.30 23.04 -15.05
N LYS A 15 14.97 23.60 -16.23
CA LYS A 15 13.79 23.21 -17.02
C LYS A 15 13.78 21.69 -17.16
N ALA A 16 12.72 21.04 -16.69
CA ALA A 16 12.59 19.59 -16.78
C ALA A 16 12.70 19.17 -18.26
N PRO A 17 13.48 18.12 -18.58
CA PRO A 17 13.58 17.63 -19.95
C PRO A 17 12.19 17.21 -20.44
N ALA A 18 11.94 17.39 -21.74
CA ALA A 18 10.72 16.89 -22.37
C ALA A 18 10.61 15.37 -22.13
N PRO A 19 9.40 14.84 -21.88
CA PRO A 19 9.22 13.42 -21.65
C PRO A 19 9.69 12.60 -22.87
N ALA A 20 10.27 11.43 -22.65
CA ALA A 20 10.68 10.53 -23.73
C ALA A 20 9.47 9.90 -24.41
N TYR A 21 8.41 9.66 -23.65
CA TYR A 21 7.12 9.16 -24.15
C TYR A 21 6.00 10.14 -23.80
N SER A 22 5.16 10.48 -24.78
CA SER A 22 4.08 11.47 -24.64
C SER A 22 3.05 11.12 -23.57
N ASP A 23 2.80 9.83 -23.41
CA ASP A 23 1.76 9.28 -22.53
C ASP A 23 2.13 7.85 -22.14
N PHE A 24 1.42 7.32 -21.15
CA PHE A 24 1.74 6.01 -20.58
C PHE A 24 1.43 4.85 -21.52
N VAL A 25 0.54 5.02 -22.50
CA VAL A 25 0.21 3.96 -23.48
C VAL A 25 1.37 3.84 -24.46
N THR A 26 1.85 4.97 -25.00
CA THR A 26 3.04 5.00 -25.86
C THR A 26 4.27 4.44 -25.14
N PHE A 27 4.49 4.81 -23.87
CA PHE A 27 5.52 4.22 -23.01
C PHE A 27 5.35 2.69 -22.87
N ALA A 28 4.13 2.24 -22.60
CA ALA A 28 3.85 0.84 -22.37
C ALA A 28 4.15 -0.01 -23.60
N GLU A 29 3.66 0.42 -24.76
CA GLU A 29 3.77 -0.33 -26.02
C GLU A 29 5.18 -0.31 -26.62
N GLN A 30 5.88 0.82 -26.53
CA GLN A 30 7.18 0.98 -27.19
C GLN A 30 8.38 0.62 -26.32
N TRP A 31 8.25 0.69 -25.00
CA TRP A 31 9.36 0.44 -24.07
C TRP A 31 9.07 -0.69 -23.09
N LEU A 32 7.97 -0.58 -22.35
CA LEU A 32 7.71 -1.48 -21.22
C LEU A 32 7.44 -2.91 -21.68
N PHE A 33 6.46 -3.14 -22.55
CA PHE A 33 6.10 -4.50 -22.95
C PHE A 33 7.21 -5.22 -23.75
N PRO A 34 7.95 -4.57 -24.67
CA PRO A 34 9.11 -5.18 -25.29
C PRO A 34 10.23 -5.55 -24.29
N PHE A 35 10.35 -4.82 -23.17
CA PHE A 35 11.33 -5.10 -22.12
C PHE A 35 10.96 -6.30 -21.25
N ILE A 36 9.66 -6.58 -21.05
CA ILE A 36 9.18 -7.66 -20.19
C ILE A 36 9.28 -9.01 -20.92
N THR A 37 10.38 -9.73 -20.70
CA THR A 37 10.63 -11.05 -21.30
C THR A 37 10.46 -12.16 -20.27
N VAL A 38 9.22 -12.64 -20.13
CA VAL A 38 8.84 -13.57 -19.07
C VAL A 38 8.11 -14.81 -19.59
N ARG A 39 8.18 -15.93 -18.86
CA ARG A 39 7.41 -17.13 -19.20
C ARG A 39 5.98 -16.99 -18.73
N LEU A 40 5.05 -16.89 -19.68
CA LEU A 40 3.62 -16.94 -19.40
C LEU A 40 3.14 -18.40 -19.35
N ALA A 41 2.29 -18.72 -18.39
CA ALA A 41 1.60 -20.00 -18.29
C ALA A 41 0.10 -19.76 -18.15
N GLU A 42 -0.69 -20.44 -18.97
CA GLU A 42 -2.15 -20.30 -19.00
C GLU A 42 -2.86 -21.12 -17.91
N ALA A 43 -2.11 -21.56 -16.90
CA ALA A 43 -2.65 -22.23 -15.73
C ALA A 43 -2.72 -21.20 -14.59
N ASN A 44 -3.94 -20.88 -14.15
CA ASN A 44 -4.22 -19.99 -13.02
C ASN A 44 -3.78 -20.63 -11.70
N ARG A 45 -2.47 -20.77 -11.51
CA ARG A 45 -1.82 -21.47 -10.40
C ARG A 45 -0.84 -20.53 -9.72
N GLU A 46 -0.48 -20.89 -8.49
CA GLU A 46 0.55 -20.19 -7.73
C GLU A 46 1.88 -20.20 -8.49
N HIS A 47 2.64 -19.12 -8.34
CA HIS A 47 3.95 -18.94 -8.97
C HIS A 47 3.98 -19.04 -10.50
N THR A 48 2.84 -18.85 -11.17
CA THR A 48 2.78 -18.70 -12.62
C THR A 48 2.38 -17.28 -13.03
N TRP A 49 2.69 -16.92 -14.27
CA TRP A 49 2.42 -15.60 -14.82
C TRP A 49 1.42 -15.64 -15.97
N THR A 50 0.49 -14.69 -15.98
CA THR A 50 -0.50 -14.52 -17.05
C THR A 50 -0.46 -13.09 -17.61
N TRP A 51 -1.07 -12.91 -18.77
CA TRP A 51 -1.19 -11.62 -19.43
C TRP A 51 -2.53 -11.49 -20.15
N CYS A 52 -3.07 -10.27 -20.18
CA CYS A 52 -4.22 -9.92 -21.00
C CYS A 52 -3.80 -8.91 -22.06
N CYS A 53 -4.02 -9.24 -23.34
CA CYS A 53 -3.75 -8.28 -24.43
C CYS A 53 -4.65 -7.05 -24.38
N GLN A 54 -5.79 -7.11 -23.68
CA GLN A 54 -6.67 -5.95 -23.41
C GLN A 54 -6.38 -5.32 -22.02
N TRP A 55 -5.10 -5.22 -21.65
CA TRP A 55 -4.65 -4.74 -20.33
C TRP A 55 -5.29 -3.41 -19.91
N TRP A 56 -5.54 -2.50 -20.86
CA TRP A 56 -6.14 -1.18 -20.63
C TRP A 56 -7.58 -1.25 -20.09
N ARG A 57 -8.26 -2.39 -20.25
CA ARG A 57 -9.61 -2.61 -19.70
C ARG A 57 -9.58 -2.96 -18.21
N HIS A 58 -8.41 -3.26 -17.65
CA HIS A 58 -8.22 -3.50 -16.23
C HIS A 58 -7.73 -2.22 -15.57
N ARG A 59 -8.60 -1.53 -14.82
CA ARG A 59 -8.26 -0.27 -14.12
C ARG A 59 -7.04 -0.43 -13.21
N ALA A 60 -6.97 -1.53 -12.46
CA ALA A 60 -5.85 -1.85 -11.57
C ALA A 60 -4.50 -1.95 -12.31
N VAL A 61 -4.51 -2.43 -13.56
CA VAL A 61 -3.29 -2.53 -14.40
C VAL A 61 -2.95 -1.18 -15.02
N SER A 62 -3.95 -0.51 -15.58
CA SER A 62 -3.77 0.77 -16.29
C SER A 62 -3.20 1.86 -15.37
N VAL A 63 -3.74 1.98 -14.15
CA VAL A 63 -3.28 2.96 -13.16
C VAL A 63 -1.84 2.69 -12.74
N ARG A 64 -1.46 1.42 -12.53
CA ARG A 64 -0.08 1.03 -12.20
C ARG A 64 0.89 1.41 -13.32
N ILE A 65 0.56 1.10 -14.57
CA ILE A 65 1.39 1.45 -15.73
C ILE A 65 1.50 2.97 -15.88
N ALA A 66 0.42 3.72 -15.67
CA ALA A 66 0.45 5.18 -15.70
C ALA A 66 1.37 5.79 -14.63
N HIS A 67 1.39 5.25 -13.41
CA HIS A 67 2.30 5.70 -12.36
C HIS A 67 3.73 5.23 -12.56
N LEU A 68 3.93 4.04 -13.13
CA LEU A 68 5.25 3.55 -13.54
C LEU A 68 5.86 4.44 -14.64
N HIS A 69 5.06 4.91 -15.61
CA HIS A 69 5.50 5.88 -16.62
C HIS A 69 5.99 7.19 -15.98
N ARG A 70 5.25 7.73 -15.01
CA ARG A 70 5.67 8.95 -14.29
C ARG A 70 6.97 8.76 -13.53
N ALA A 71 7.16 7.60 -12.89
CA ALA A 71 8.42 7.25 -12.23
C ALA A 71 9.57 7.15 -13.24
N PHE A 72 9.35 6.47 -14.38
CA PHE A 72 10.33 6.37 -15.47
C PHE A 72 10.80 7.75 -15.95
N GLU A 73 9.87 8.66 -16.25
CA GLU A 73 10.23 10.00 -16.73
C GLU A 73 10.95 10.84 -15.67
N ALA A 74 10.54 10.74 -14.39
CA ALA A 74 11.19 11.45 -13.29
C ALA A 74 12.65 11.00 -13.12
N MET A 75 12.89 9.69 -13.13
CA MET A 75 14.22 9.13 -12.94
C MET A 75 15.14 9.40 -14.13
N ARG A 76 14.59 9.37 -15.35
CA ARG A 76 15.28 9.81 -16.56
C ARG A 76 15.66 11.29 -16.50
N ALA A 77 14.78 12.13 -15.96
CA ALA A 77 15.01 13.57 -15.82
C ALA A 77 16.09 13.89 -14.77
N ASP A 78 16.20 13.10 -13.71
CA ASP A 78 17.17 13.31 -12.63
C ASP A 78 18.63 13.07 -13.09
N LYS A 79 18.83 12.22 -14.11
CA LYS A 79 20.16 11.82 -14.63
C LYS A 79 21.07 11.20 -13.57
N ASN A 80 20.50 10.62 -12.52
CA ASN A 80 21.23 9.85 -11.52
C ASN A 80 21.73 8.54 -12.14
N ALA A 81 22.99 8.20 -11.93
CA ALA A 81 23.61 6.96 -12.44
C ALA A 81 22.88 5.70 -11.96
N ALA A 82 22.30 5.72 -10.76
CA ALA A 82 21.50 4.61 -10.22
C ALA A 82 20.03 4.62 -10.67
N GLY A 83 19.57 5.66 -11.36
CA GLY A 83 18.14 5.89 -11.64
C GLY A 83 17.47 4.73 -12.37
N LEU A 84 18.12 4.14 -13.37
CA LEU A 84 17.56 2.96 -14.06
C LEU A 84 17.48 1.74 -13.14
N SER A 85 18.51 1.48 -12.33
CA SER A 85 18.50 0.35 -11.40
C SER A 85 17.40 0.51 -10.36
N THR A 86 17.25 1.71 -9.78
CA THR A 86 16.18 2.02 -8.85
C THR A 86 14.80 1.87 -9.50
N LEU A 87 14.64 2.27 -10.77
CA LEU A 87 13.38 2.08 -11.50
C LEU A 87 13.01 0.61 -11.57
N LEU A 88 13.96 -0.24 -11.97
CA LEU A 88 13.73 -1.68 -12.13
C LEU A 88 13.36 -2.32 -10.78
N LEU A 89 14.20 -2.12 -9.77
CA LEU A 89 14.07 -2.82 -8.48
C LEU A 89 12.92 -2.32 -7.60
N HIS A 90 12.63 -1.02 -7.63
CA HIS A 90 11.69 -0.40 -6.70
C HIS A 90 10.37 0.01 -7.32
N HIS A 91 10.24 -0.01 -8.65
CA HIS A 91 8.99 0.36 -9.32
C HIS A 91 8.53 -0.72 -10.31
N LEU A 92 9.33 -1.03 -11.33
CA LEU A 92 8.92 -1.92 -12.41
C LEU A 92 8.67 -3.34 -11.92
N ASP A 93 9.66 -3.99 -11.31
CA ASP A 93 9.55 -5.40 -10.90
C ASP A 93 8.44 -5.61 -9.86
N PRO A 94 8.30 -4.77 -8.81
CA PRO A 94 7.19 -4.92 -7.87
C PRO A 94 5.82 -4.72 -8.51
N HIS A 95 5.66 -3.75 -9.41
CA HIS A 95 4.40 -3.57 -10.14
C HIS A 95 4.07 -4.80 -11.00
N PHE A 96 5.05 -5.33 -11.74
CA PHE A 96 4.84 -6.47 -12.64
C PHE A 96 4.65 -7.79 -11.90
N HIS A 97 5.24 -7.95 -10.72
CA HIS A 97 4.96 -9.08 -9.84
C HIS A 97 3.47 -9.16 -9.50
N VAL A 98 2.83 -8.04 -9.19
CA VAL A 98 1.39 -7.98 -8.93
C VAL A 98 0.56 -8.13 -10.20
N ILE A 99 0.92 -7.46 -11.29
CA ILE A 99 0.15 -7.47 -12.55
C ILE A 99 0.10 -8.87 -13.16
N LEU A 100 1.23 -9.58 -13.15
CA LEU A 100 1.39 -10.86 -13.83
C LEU A 100 0.93 -12.06 -13.01
N ASP A 101 0.73 -11.94 -11.70
CA ASP A 101 0.31 -13.05 -10.84
C ASP A 101 -0.95 -13.74 -11.37
N ALA A 102 -0.78 -14.98 -11.85
CA ALA A 102 -1.86 -15.78 -12.44
C ALA A 102 -2.74 -16.48 -11.40
N ALA A 103 -2.31 -16.58 -10.15
CA ALA A 103 -3.14 -17.09 -9.06
C ALA A 103 -4.07 -15.99 -8.57
N ASN A 104 -3.52 -14.85 -8.21
CA ASN A 104 -4.24 -13.86 -7.40
C ASN A 104 -4.34 -12.47 -8.03
N GLY A 105 -3.56 -12.17 -9.06
CA GLY A 105 -3.46 -10.85 -9.66
C GLY A 105 -4.72 -10.36 -10.39
N PRO A 106 -4.71 -9.11 -10.87
CA PRO A 106 -5.85 -8.48 -11.55
C PRO A 106 -6.18 -9.12 -12.91
N LEU A 107 -5.24 -9.93 -13.44
CA LEU A 107 -5.36 -10.62 -14.73
C LEU A 107 -5.62 -12.12 -14.59
N HIS A 108 -5.81 -12.68 -13.38
CA HIS A 108 -5.87 -14.13 -13.15
C HIS A 108 -7.00 -14.88 -13.89
N ARG A 109 -8.01 -14.18 -14.45
CA ARG A 109 -9.08 -14.79 -15.28
C ARG A 109 -8.81 -14.67 -16.78
N CYS A 110 -7.77 -13.94 -17.17
CA CYS A 110 -7.43 -13.67 -18.55
C CYS A 110 -6.34 -14.63 -19.04
N THR A 111 -6.29 -14.77 -20.36
CA THR A 111 -5.14 -15.30 -21.09
C THR A 111 -4.78 -14.32 -22.21
N ARG A 112 -3.74 -14.64 -22.98
CA ARG A 112 -3.32 -13.82 -24.13
C ARG A 112 -4.43 -13.63 -25.16
N THR A 113 -5.31 -14.62 -25.29
CA THR A 113 -6.38 -14.65 -26.29
C THR A 113 -7.77 -14.37 -25.72
N LYS A 114 -7.93 -14.44 -24.39
CA LYS A 114 -9.22 -14.28 -23.72
C LYS A 114 -9.17 -13.21 -22.64
N HIS A 115 -10.00 -12.18 -22.81
CA HIS A 115 -10.23 -11.17 -21.78
C HIS A 115 -11.47 -11.55 -20.94
N ILE A 116 -11.32 -11.47 -19.62
CA ILE A 116 -12.41 -11.55 -18.66
C ILE A 116 -12.22 -10.42 -17.65
N GLY A 117 -13.15 -9.48 -17.63
CA GLY A 117 -13.15 -8.40 -16.64
C GLY A 117 -13.28 -8.97 -15.23
N LEU A 118 -12.46 -8.45 -14.32
CA LEU A 118 -12.54 -8.74 -12.90
C LEU A 118 -13.14 -7.51 -12.20
N PRO A 119 -14.24 -7.66 -11.43
CA PRO A 119 -14.75 -6.54 -10.65
C PRO A 119 -13.74 -6.12 -9.59
N SER A 120 -13.80 -4.85 -9.20
CA SER A 120 -13.10 -4.35 -8.01
C SER A 120 -13.61 -5.03 -6.74
N LEU A 121 -12.82 -4.94 -5.67
CA LEU A 121 -13.27 -5.41 -4.35
C LEU A 121 -14.59 -4.74 -3.96
N THR A 122 -15.57 -5.55 -3.58
CA THR A 122 -16.90 -5.10 -3.17
C THR A 122 -16.87 -4.57 -1.74
N TYR A 123 -17.82 -3.70 -1.38
CA TYR A 123 -17.94 -3.20 -0.01
C TYR A 123 -19.39 -2.96 0.35
N ASP A 124 -19.67 -2.95 1.64
CA ASP A 124 -20.91 -2.44 2.20
C ASP A 124 -20.67 -1.00 2.65
N LEU A 125 -21.67 -0.14 2.46
CA LEU A 125 -21.56 1.27 2.85
C LEU A 125 -21.23 1.37 4.35
N VAL A 126 -20.29 2.27 4.68
CA VAL A 126 -20.02 2.62 6.06
C VAL A 126 -21.30 3.21 6.69
N PRO A 127 -21.81 2.67 7.81
CA PRO A 127 -22.98 3.21 8.46
C PRO A 127 -22.78 4.68 8.87
N PRO A 128 -23.80 5.55 8.76
CA PRO A 128 -23.71 6.92 9.23
C PRO A 128 -23.29 6.98 10.71
N GLY A 129 -22.30 7.80 11.04
CA GLY A 129 -21.77 7.95 12.40
C GLY A 129 -20.87 6.83 12.90
N TRP A 130 -20.53 5.83 12.07
CA TRP A 130 -19.62 4.74 12.44
C TRP A 130 -18.24 5.25 12.84
N PHE A 131 -17.70 6.20 12.06
CA PHE A 131 -16.49 6.91 12.42
C PHE A 131 -16.87 8.21 13.12
N ALA A 132 -16.19 8.48 14.25
CA ALA A 132 -16.37 9.72 14.97
C ALA A 132 -16.13 10.90 14.01
N PRO A 133 -17.05 11.88 13.95
CA PRO A 133 -16.80 13.09 13.17
C PRO A 133 -15.50 13.70 13.67
N THR A 134 -14.64 14.12 12.75
CA THR A 134 -13.43 14.85 13.10
C THR A 134 -13.85 16.04 13.96
N SER A 135 -13.50 16.01 15.25
CA SER A 135 -13.62 17.22 16.07
C SER A 135 -12.80 18.27 15.32
N LYS A 136 -13.37 19.45 15.11
CA LYS A 136 -12.61 20.58 14.57
C LYS A 136 -11.48 20.85 15.56
N SER A 137 -10.30 20.28 15.33
CA SER A 137 -9.09 20.76 15.98
C SER A 137 -8.81 22.11 15.34
N ASP A 138 -9.11 23.14 16.12
CA ASP A 138 -8.63 24.50 16.08
C ASP A 138 -7.97 24.98 14.78
N THR A 139 -8.66 25.96 14.19
CA THR A 139 -8.08 27.10 13.48
C THR A 139 -6.62 27.36 13.87
N GLU A 140 -5.66 26.86 13.08
CA GLU A 140 -4.38 27.49 12.69
C GLU A 140 -3.38 26.44 12.17
N SER A 141 -3.34 26.24 10.84
CA SER A 141 -2.15 25.84 10.07
C SER A 141 -2.49 25.85 8.57
N SER A 142 -2.27 26.98 7.89
CA SER A 142 -1.10 27.21 7.01
C SER A 142 -1.06 26.35 5.73
N ALA A 143 -1.33 27.00 4.60
CA ALA A 143 -0.77 26.74 3.25
C ALA A 143 -0.80 25.32 2.64
N ARG A 144 -1.47 24.31 3.23
CA ARG A 144 -1.55 22.96 2.65
C ARG A 144 -2.74 22.86 1.69
N LYS A 145 -2.49 22.38 0.45
CA LYS A 145 -3.57 22.10 -0.53
C LYS A 145 -4.62 21.19 0.13
N PRO A 146 -5.93 21.44 -0.10
CA PRO A 146 -6.99 20.62 0.49
C PRO A 146 -6.88 19.17 0.02
N PHE A 147 -7.24 18.25 0.91
CA PHE A 147 -7.34 16.83 0.57
C PHE A 147 -8.40 16.63 -0.53
N ARG A 148 -8.14 15.70 -1.44
CA ARG A 148 -9.09 15.33 -2.50
C ARG A 148 -10.27 14.58 -1.90
N PHE A 149 -10.03 13.72 -0.92
CA PHE A 149 -11.07 13.02 -0.18
C PHE A 149 -11.17 13.60 1.24
N GLY A 150 -12.36 14.05 1.63
CA GLY A 150 -12.57 14.64 2.94
C GLY A 150 -12.37 13.63 4.07
N HIS A 151 -12.87 12.40 3.87
CA HIS A 151 -12.70 11.29 4.79
C HIS A 151 -12.02 10.09 4.09
N TYR A 152 -11.27 9.29 4.85
CA TYR A 152 -10.54 8.15 4.26
C TYR A 152 -11.47 7.05 3.73
N ALA A 153 -12.70 6.95 4.24
CA ALA A 153 -13.71 6.05 3.70
C ALA A 153 -14.06 6.39 2.25
N ASP A 154 -14.20 7.68 1.92
CA ASP A 154 -14.45 8.13 0.54
C ASP A 154 -13.27 7.75 -0.37
N PHE A 155 -12.04 7.94 0.13
CA PHE A 155 -10.82 7.51 -0.57
C PHE A 155 -10.83 5.99 -0.83
N VAL A 156 -11.20 5.18 0.17
CA VAL A 156 -11.24 3.72 0.05
C VAL A 156 -12.24 3.31 -1.02
N GLU A 157 -13.48 3.77 -0.91
CA GLU A 157 -14.61 3.35 -1.75
C GLU A 157 -14.50 3.88 -3.19
N GLN A 158 -14.04 5.11 -3.38
CA GLN A 158 -14.05 5.78 -4.68
C GLN A 158 -12.73 5.67 -5.45
N TRP A 159 -11.61 5.39 -4.75
CA TRP A 159 -10.30 5.29 -5.37
C TRP A 159 -9.57 3.98 -5.07
N LEU A 160 -9.35 3.61 -3.81
CA LEU A 160 -8.50 2.47 -3.43
C LEU A 160 -9.07 1.13 -3.91
N LEU A 161 -10.30 0.80 -3.55
CA LEU A 161 -10.93 -0.46 -3.96
C LEU A 161 -11.11 -0.51 -5.50
N PRO A 162 -11.51 0.58 -6.18
CA PRO A 162 -11.60 0.57 -7.63
C PRO A 162 -10.26 0.33 -8.38
N VAL A 163 -9.11 0.64 -7.78
CA VAL A 163 -7.78 0.33 -8.36
C VAL A 163 -7.19 -0.99 -7.85
N THR A 164 -7.93 -1.74 -7.04
CA THR A 164 -7.55 -3.06 -6.54
C THR A 164 -8.49 -4.12 -7.11
N ALA A 165 -7.91 -5.08 -7.84
CA ALA A 165 -8.65 -6.21 -8.38
C ALA A 165 -7.79 -7.47 -8.19
N VAL A 166 -8.33 -8.47 -7.49
CA VAL A 166 -7.63 -9.69 -7.10
C VAL A 166 -8.60 -10.88 -7.09
N ARG A 167 -8.07 -12.10 -7.15
CA ARG A 167 -8.88 -13.31 -6.94
C ARG A 167 -9.26 -13.43 -5.47
N ILE A 168 -10.55 -13.59 -5.16
CA ILE A 168 -11.00 -13.98 -3.82
C ILE A 168 -11.44 -15.44 -3.86
N ALA A 169 -10.73 -16.29 -3.14
CA ALA A 169 -11.02 -17.73 -3.06
C ALA A 169 -11.58 -18.13 -1.68
N ALA A 170 -11.21 -17.39 -0.61
CA ALA A 170 -11.76 -17.52 0.74
C ALA A 170 -11.71 -18.94 1.36
N ASN A 171 -10.68 -19.74 1.04
CA ASN A 171 -10.59 -21.14 1.50
C ASN A 171 -9.68 -21.35 2.72
N HIS A 172 -9.34 -20.30 3.49
CA HIS A 172 -8.43 -20.36 4.64
C HIS A 172 -7.08 -21.07 4.35
N ARG A 173 -6.48 -20.77 3.19
CA ARG A 173 -5.21 -21.37 2.75
C ARG A 173 -4.17 -20.31 2.48
N GLU A 174 -2.91 -20.69 2.67
CA GLU A 174 -1.76 -19.91 2.23
C GLU A 174 -1.86 -19.65 0.71
N ASP A 175 -1.26 -18.54 0.28
CA ASP A 175 -1.28 -18.07 -1.11
C ASP A 175 -2.68 -17.87 -1.74
N GLN A 176 -3.73 -17.81 -0.91
CA GLN A 176 -5.07 -17.44 -1.33
C GLN A 176 -5.52 -16.18 -0.61
N TYR A 177 -6.42 -15.44 -1.28
CA TYR A 177 -6.98 -14.24 -0.69
C TYR A 177 -8.42 -14.42 -0.21
N THR A 178 -8.72 -13.69 0.85
CA THR A 178 -10.06 -13.46 1.36
C THR A 178 -10.35 -11.97 1.46
N TRP A 179 -11.63 -11.63 1.64
CA TRP A 179 -12.09 -10.26 1.74
C TRP A 179 -13.37 -10.17 2.56
N CYS A 180 -13.57 -9.04 3.25
CA CYS A 180 -14.80 -8.71 3.95
C CYS A 180 -15.35 -7.39 3.40
N ARG A 181 -16.62 -7.39 2.99
CA ARG A 181 -17.31 -6.18 2.50
C ARG A 181 -17.45 -5.12 3.59
N ARG A 182 -17.53 -5.54 4.85
CA ARG A 182 -17.55 -4.68 6.05
C ARG A 182 -16.13 -4.39 6.54
N TRP A 183 -15.20 -4.05 5.65
CA TRP A 183 -13.80 -3.75 5.99
C TRP A 183 -13.67 -2.71 7.10
N TRP A 184 -14.65 -1.81 7.24
CA TRP A 184 -14.73 -0.77 8.26
C TRP A 184 -15.01 -1.29 9.68
N ASP A 185 -15.49 -2.53 9.82
CA ASP A 185 -15.74 -3.23 11.08
C ASP A 185 -14.49 -3.97 11.59
N HIS A 186 -13.42 -3.93 10.79
CA HIS A 186 -12.12 -4.52 11.10
C HIS A 186 -11.16 -3.39 11.49
N ARG A 187 -10.95 -3.17 12.80
CA ARG A 187 -10.19 -2.01 13.31
C ARG A 187 -8.78 -1.96 12.69
N SER A 188 -8.14 -3.12 12.59
CA SER A 188 -6.79 -3.24 12.02
C SER A 188 -6.75 -2.83 10.54
N VAL A 189 -7.82 -3.09 9.78
CA VAL A 189 -7.97 -2.73 8.37
C VAL A 189 -8.31 -1.24 8.23
N ALA A 190 -9.28 -0.74 8.99
CA ALA A 190 -9.69 0.67 8.96
C ALA A 190 -8.52 1.63 9.25
N VAL A 191 -7.69 1.34 10.25
CA VAL A 191 -6.51 2.15 10.59
C VAL A 191 -5.48 2.16 9.45
N ARG A 192 -5.24 1.01 8.80
CA ARG A 192 -4.32 0.93 7.64
C ARG A 192 -4.83 1.74 6.46
N PHE A 193 -6.14 1.72 6.20
CA PHE A 193 -6.75 2.52 5.15
C PHE A 193 -6.72 4.02 5.45
N ALA A 194 -6.93 4.41 6.72
CA ALA A 194 -6.73 5.80 7.14
C ALA A 194 -5.28 6.27 6.94
N ALA A 195 -4.30 5.42 7.24
CA ALA A 195 -2.88 5.72 6.99
C ALA A 195 -2.58 5.84 5.48
N LEU A 196 -3.09 4.90 4.67
CA LEU A 196 -2.96 4.95 3.20
C LEU A 196 -3.54 6.23 2.61
N HIS A 197 -4.65 6.74 3.14
CA HIS A 197 -5.25 7.99 2.69
C HIS A 197 -4.30 9.18 2.89
N VAL A 198 -3.66 9.29 4.06
CA VAL A 198 -2.69 10.38 4.33
C VAL A 198 -1.51 10.31 3.36
N VAL A 199 -0.98 9.11 3.11
CA VAL A 199 0.12 8.91 2.15
C VAL A 199 -0.33 9.21 0.72
N PHE A 200 -1.55 8.82 0.33
CA PHE A 200 -2.11 9.14 -0.98
C PHE A 200 -2.23 10.65 -1.19
N GLU A 201 -2.76 11.39 -0.22
CA GLU A 201 -2.90 12.84 -0.36
C GLU A 201 -1.54 13.54 -0.45
N ALA A 202 -0.54 13.05 0.27
CA ALA A 202 0.84 13.53 0.14
C ALA A 202 1.44 13.19 -1.24
N ALA A 203 1.34 11.94 -1.69
CA ALA A 203 1.89 11.48 -2.96
C ALA A 203 1.25 12.17 -4.18
N ARG A 204 -0.05 12.48 -4.10
CA ARG A 204 -0.80 13.15 -5.17
C ARG A 204 -0.29 14.56 -5.47
N ILE A 205 0.16 15.29 -4.45
CA ILE A 205 0.64 16.67 -4.59
C ILE A 205 2.16 16.79 -4.58
N ALA A 206 2.87 15.67 -4.43
CA ALA A 206 4.33 15.65 -4.41
C ALA A 206 4.90 16.13 -5.76
N GLU A 207 6.01 16.84 -5.68
CA GLU A 207 6.80 17.23 -6.86
C GLU A 207 7.60 16.05 -7.42
N ASP A 208 7.89 15.06 -6.57
CA ASP A 208 8.49 13.79 -6.97
C ASP A 208 7.53 12.98 -7.86
N GLY A 209 7.89 12.83 -9.12
CA GLY A 209 7.10 12.09 -10.11
C GLY A 209 6.98 10.59 -9.82
N SER A 210 7.83 10.03 -8.95
CA SER A 210 7.78 8.62 -8.53
C SER A 210 6.83 8.37 -7.34
N ALA A 211 6.39 9.41 -6.62
CA ALA A 211 5.68 9.28 -5.35
C ALA A 211 4.42 8.40 -5.42
N MET A 212 3.64 8.48 -6.50
CA MET A 212 2.46 7.62 -6.69
C MET A 212 2.83 6.16 -6.97
N SER A 213 3.94 5.89 -7.67
CA SER A 213 4.41 4.51 -7.82
C SER A 213 4.91 3.97 -6.47
N THR A 214 5.62 4.79 -5.69
CA THR A 214 6.02 4.47 -4.30
C THR A 214 4.81 4.17 -3.41
N LEU A 215 3.73 4.93 -3.52
CA LEU A 215 2.47 4.64 -2.81
C LEU A 215 1.98 3.21 -3.10
N PHE A 216 2.02 2.76 -4.36
CA PHE A 216 1.60 1.39 -4.69
C PHE A 216 2.55 0.35 -4.09
N VAL A 217 3.84 0.43 -4.43
CA VAL A 217 4.81 -0.64 -4.17
C VAL A 217 5.27 -0.71 -2.71
N SER A 218 5.30 0.43 -2.01
CA SER A 218 5.80 0.51 -0.62
C SER A 218 4.69 0.61 0.42
N HIS A 219 3.46 0.95 0.04
CA HIS A 219 2.36 1.11 1.00
C HIS A 219 1.14 0.25 0.66
N ILE A 220 0.50 0.46 -0.50
CA ILE A 220 -0.73 -0.26 -0.86
C ILE A 220 -0.46 -1.76 -0.93
N ASP A 221 0.52 -2.20 -1.71
CA ASP A 221 0.75 -3.63 -1.95
C ASP A 221 1.18 -4.38 -0.67
N PRO A 222 2.09 -3.86 0.18
CA PRO A 222 2.37 -4.47 1.48
C PRO A 222 1.15 -4.52 2.42
N HIS A 223 0.34 -3.46 2.48
CA HIS A 223 -0.87 -3.47 3.28
C HIS A 223 -1.89 -4.49 2.77
N PHE A 224 -2.13 -4.55 1.46
CA PHE A 224 -3.06 -5.51 0.87
C PHE A 224 -2.56 -6.95 0.97
N ARG A 225 -1.26 -7.23 0.88
CA ARG A 225 -0.69 -8.56 1.15
C ARG A 225 -1.08 -9.07 2.53
N TYR A 226 -0.99 -8.21 3.55
CA TYR A 226 -1.42 -8.55 4.91
C TYR A 226 -2.94 -8.66 5.05
N ILE A 227 -3.69 -7.69 4.50
CA ILE A 227 -5.16 -7.61 4.65
C ILE A 227 -5.85 -8.79 3.98
N LEU A 228 -5.35 -9.19 2.80
CA LEU A 228 -5.98 -10.21 1.96
C LEU A 228 -5.58 -11.65 2.33
N ASP A 229 -4.53 -11.86 3.13
CA ASP A 229 -4.07 -13.20 3.51
C ASP A 229 -5.21 -14.04 4.10
N ALA A 230 -5.65 -15.07 3.37
CA ALA A 230 -6.75 -15.93 3.79
C ALA A 230 -6.37 -16.88 4.93
N ALA A 231 -5.08 -17.16 5.14
CA ALA A 231 -4.63 -18.04 6.21
C ALA A 231 -4.50 -17.27 7.53
N ASN A 232 -3.80 -16.14 7.51
CA ASN A 232 -3.38 -15.46 8.75
C ASN A 232 -3.81 -13.98 8.84
N GLY A 233 -4.42 -13.43 7.79
CA GLY A 233 -4.80 -12.03 7.72
C GLY A 233 -5.91 -11.65 8.69
N PRO A 234 -6.15 -10.35 8.91
CA PRO A 234 -7.21 -9.87 9.80
C PRO A 234 -8.61 -10.27 9.31
N LEU A 235 -8.74 -10.52 8.01
CA LEU A 235 -9.98 -10.94 7.37
C LEU A 235 -10.10 -12.46 7.23
N HIS A 236 -9.16 -13.27 7.75
CA HIS A 236 -9.09 -14.71 7.48
C HIS A 236 -10.40 -15.44 7.77
N ARG A 237 -11.18 -15.06 8.81
CA ARG A 237 -12.48 -15.67 9.17
C ARG A 237 -13.69 -15.09 8.43
N CYS A 238 -13.47 -14.15 7.52
CA CYS A 238 -14.52 -13.54 6.73
C CYS A 238 -14.49 -14.08 5.30
N THR A 239 -15.63 -13.96 4.64
CA THR A 239 -15.78 -14.09 3.18
C THR A 239 -16.55 -12.87 2.68
N PRO A 240 -16.67 -12.64 1.35
CA PRO A 240 -17.49 -11.56 0.84
C PRO A 240 -18.94 -11.60 1.35
N ASP A 241 -19.48 -12.78 1.63
CA ASP A 241 -20.88 -12.96 2.05
C ASP A 241 -21.04 -13.24 3.55
N HIS A 242 -19.94 -13.37 4.30
CA HIS A 242 -19.96 -13.68 5.74
C HIS A 242 -18.94 -12.84 6.51
N HIS A 243 -19.43 -12.05 7.47
CA HIS A 243 -18.60 -11.26 8.37
C HIS A 243 -18.52 -11.91 9.76
N THR A 244 -17.30 -12.04 10.26
CA THR A 244 -17.00 -12.46 11.63
C THR A 244 -16.28 -11.31 12.34
N PRO A 245 -16.84 -10.76 13.45
CA PRO A 245 -16.21 -9.66 14.18
C PRO A 245 -14.78 -9.99 14.67
N GLU A 246 -13.88 -9.01 14.60
CA GLU A 246 -12.54 -9.13 15.16
C GLU A 246 -12.60 -9.22 16.69
N THR A 247 -12.00 -10.28 17.23
CA THR A 247 -11.56 -10.32 18.62
C THR A 247 -10.09 -9.95 18.62
N GLY A 248 -9.72 -8.82 19.22
CA GLY A 248 -8.31 -8.46 19.40
C GLY A 248 -7.53 -9.53 20.18
N LEU A 249 -6.23 -9.32 20.34
CA LEU A 249 -5.43 -10.26 21.13
C LEU A 249 -6.00 -10.35 22.56
N PRO A 250 -6.23 -11.57 23.08
CA PRO A 250 -6.66 -11.72 24.46
C PRO A 250 -5.53 -11.26 25.38
N THR A 251 -5.88 -10.48 26.39
CA THR A 251 -4.95 -10.05 27.44
C THR A 251 -5.36 -10.67 28.76
N ALA A 252 -4.39 -11.15 29.53
CA ALA A 252 -4.58 -11.35 30.96
C ALA A 252 -4.38 -10.01 31.67
N ASP A 253 -4.95 -9.86 32.86
CA ASP A 253 -4.70 -8.68 33.69
C ASP A 253 -3.20 -8.60 34.02
N VAL A 254 -2.64 -7.41 33.82
CA VAL A 254 -1.29 -7.12 34.32
C VAL A 254 -1.35 -7.10 35.83
N ALA A 255 -0.63 -8.01 36.49
CA ALA A 255 -0.63 -8.09 37.94
C ALA A 255 -0.24 -6.75 38.58
N THR A 256 -0.83 -6.46 39.74
CA THR A 256 -0.52 -5.24 40.50
C THR A 256 0.98 -5.13 40.70
N ASN A 257 1.54 -3.96 40.37
CA ASN A 257 2.97 -3.64 40.50
C ASN A 257 3.93 -4.42 39.60
N TRP A 258 3.44 -5.07 38.53
CA TRP A 258 4.30 -5.83 37.61
C TRP A 258 5.35 -4.96 36.89
N PHE A 259 4.96 -3.76 36.46
CA PHE A 259 5.85 -2.82 35.78
C PHE A 259 6.34 -1.68 36.68
N THR A 260 5.63 -1.39 37.77
CA THR A 260 5.96 -0.26 38.67
C THR A 260 5.31 -0.44 40.04
N PRO A 261 6.06 -0.47 41.16
CA PRO A 261 5.47 -0.40 42.51
C PRO A 261 4.72 0.93 42.74
N PRO A 262 3.71 0.98 43.62
CA PRO A 262 3.01 2.22 43.91
C PRO A 262 4.00 3.18 44.58
N GLY A 263 4.18 4.36 43.99
CA GLY A 263 5.04 5.42 44.54
C GLY A 263 6.43 5.55 43.92
N ASN A 264 6.81 4.74 42.92
CA ASN A 264 8.09 4.89 42.24
C ASN A 264 7.88 5.15 40.74
N SER A 265 7.89 6.42 40.30
CA SER A 265 7.74 6.77 38.89
C SER A 265 9.09 6.64 38.16
N THR A 266 9.51 5.42 37.84
CA THR A 266 10.64 5.23 36.93
C THR A 266 10.21 5.66 35.52
N PRO A 267 10.88 6.61 34.87
CA PRO A 267 10.59 7.02 33.49
C PRO A 267 10.60 5.81 32.56
N VAL A 268 9.70 5.78 31.57
CA VAL A 268 9.54 4.63 30.65
C VAL A 268 10.83 4.33 29.88
N GLU A 269 11.65 5.36 29.66
CA GLU A 269 12.95 5.31 29.02
C GLU A 269 14.01 4.55 29.83
N GLU A 270 13.79 4.37 31.14
CA GLU A 270 14.68 3.67 32.08
C GLU A 270 14.24 2.21 32.35
N LEU A 271 13.09 1.77 31.83
CA LEU A 271 12.48 0.46 32.09
C LEU A 271 13.15 -0.71 31.34
N GLY A 272 14.46 -0.65 31.06
CA GLY A 272 15.21 -1.76 30.50
C GLY A 272 15.01 -3.02 31.35
N PHE A 273 14.04 -3.86 30.98
CA PHE A 273 13.44 -4.90 31.82
C PHE A 273 14.52 -5.73 32.53
N GLY A 274 14.81 -5.38 33.78
CA GLY A 274 15.81 -6.01 34.65
C GLY A 274 15.40 -7.44 35.04
N PRO A 275 16.32 -8.21 35.65
CA PRO A 275 16.44 -9.65 35.43
C PRO A 275 15.23 -10.46 35.89
N ASP A 276 15.00 -11.56 35.17
CA ASP A 276 13.93 -12.55 35.31
C ASP A 276 13.49 -12.81 36.76
N PHE A 277 12.30 -12.33 37.13
CA PHE A 277 11.74 -12.48 38.48
C PHE A 277 11.23 -13.90 38.78
N ARG A 278 11.37 -14.86 37.85
CA ARG A 278 11.16 -16.30 38.11
C ARG A 278 12.05 -16.87 39.23
N HIS A 279 13.04 -16.09 39.71
CA HIS A 279 13.91 -16.47 40.83
C HIS A 279 13.70 -15.70 42.14
N ARG A 280 12.54 -15.09 42.40
CA ARG A 280 12.17 -14.83 43.80
C ARG A 280 11.81 -16.16 44.47
N ARG A 281 12.83 -16.77 45.06
CA ARG A 281 12.73 -17.92 45.98
C ARG A 281 11.54 -17.71 46.91
N GLN A 282 10.77 -18.78 47.09
CA GLN A 282 10.02 -19.03 48.31
C GLN A 282 10.89 -18.61 49.51
N GLN A 283 10.50 -17.54 50.19
CA GLN A 283 10.97 -17.24 51.53
C GLN A 283 9.74 -17.07 52.39
N GLN A 284 9.42 -18.21 53.03
CA GLN A 284 8.60 -18.45 54.22
C GLN A 284 7.10 -18.19 54.10
#